data_AF-A0A2L2NM65-F1
#
_entry.id   AF-A0A2L2NM65-F1
#
_cell.length_a   1.000
_cell.length_b   1.000
_cell.length_c   1.000
_cell.angle_alpha   90.00
_cell.angle_beta   90.00
_cell.angle_gamma   90.00
#
_symmetry.space_group_name_H-M   'P 1'
#
loop_
_entity.id
_entity.type
_entity.pdbx_description
1 polymer ?
#
loop_
_entity_poly.entity_id
_entity_poly.type
_entity_poly.pdbx_seq_one_letter_code
_entity_poly.pdbx_strand_id
1 'polypeptide(L)' 'MKTVEQLKTRIQELGRQAAQFSQQAVEISITNREQSKSLMKQAKEASKRCQLLIQELKRQIT' A
#
# COMPACT_ATOMS: atom_id res chain seq x y z
N MET A 1 14.53 -15.83 2.57
CA MET A 1 14.34 -14.70 1.63
C MET A 1 13.08 -14.96 0.83
N LYS A 2 12.27 -13.93 0.56
CA LYS A 2 11.21 -14.04 -0.45
C LYS A 2 11.87 -14.08 -1.82
N THR A 3 11.30 -14.83 -2.76
CA THR A 3 11.77 -14.80 -4.15
C THR A 3 11.47 -13.45 -4.79
N VAL A 4 12.21 -13.10 -5.84
CA VAL A 4 11.96 -11.90 -6.65
C VAL A 4 10.51 -11.83 -7.14
N GLU A 5 9.93 -12.96 -7.55
CA GLU A 5 8.53 -13.03 -7.98
C GLU A 5 7.56 -12.77 -6.82
N GLN A 6 7.80 -13.35 -5.64
CA GLN A 6 6.99 -13.10 -4.45
C GLN A 6 7.03 -11.63 -4.03
N LEU A 7 8.19 -10.97 -4.15
CA LEU A 7 8.32 -9.55 -3.90
C LEU A 7 7.51 -8.73 -4.91
N LYS A 8 7.62 -9.02 -6.21
CA LYS A 8 6.85 -8.33 -7.26
C LYS A 8 5.34 -8.46 -7.04
N THR A 9 4.85 -9.68 -6.79
CA THR A 9 3.43 -9.94 -6.50
C THR A 9 2.97 -9.12 -5.30
N ARG A 10 3.75 -9.15 -4.20
CA ARG A 10 3.36 -8.44 -2.99
C ARG A 10 3.39 -6.92 -3.13
N ILE A 11 4.33 -6.38 -3.90
CA ILE A 11 4.40 -4.95 -4.25
C ILE A 11 3.13 -4.53 -5.00
N GLN A 12 2.69 -5.32 -5.99
CA GLN A 12 1.47 -5.03 -6.75
C GLN A 12 0.22 -5.07 -5.87
N GLU A 13 0.10 -6.07 -5.00
CA GLU A 13 -1.03 -6.17 -4.05
C GLU A 13 -1.09 -4.97 -3.12
N LEU A 14 0.03 -4.60 -2.50
CA LEU A 14 0.11 -3.46 -1.59
C LEU A 14 -0.17 -2.13 -2.32
N GLY A 15 0.28 -1.99 -3.57
CA GLY A 15 -0.04 -0.85 -4.42
C GLY A 15 -1.54 -0.73 -4.68
N ARG A 16 -2.21 -1.84 -5.03
CA ARG A 16 -3.67 -1.86 -5.21
C ARG A 16 -4.42 -1.52 -3.91
N GLN A 17 -4.01 -2.10 -2.78
CA GLN A 17 -4.60 -1.81 -1.47
C GLN A 17 -4.46 -0.34 -1.10
N ALA A 18 -3.27 0.25 -1.29
CA ALA A 18 -3.05 1.65 -1.01
C ALA A 18 -3.95 2.56 -1.86
N ALA A 19 -4.11 2.25 -3.15
CA ALA A 19 -5.01 2.98 -4.05
C ALA A 19 -6.48 2.83 -3.63
N GLN A 20 -6.94 1.62 -3.33
CA GLN A 20 -8.31 1.33 -2.91
C GLN A 20 -8.66 2.05 -1.61
N PHE A 21 -7.81 1.96 -0.58
CA PHE A 21 -8.03 2.70 0.67
C PHE A 21 -8.03 4.20 0.44
N SER A 22 -7.17 4.70 -0.46
CA SER A 22 -7.14 6.12 -0.78
C SER A 22 -8.43 6.60 -1.42
N GLN A 23 -8.93 5.84 -2.39
CA GLN A 23 -10.18 6.13 -3.07
C GLN A 23 -11.37 6.08 -2.10
N GLN A 24 -11.50 5.01 -1.31
CA GLN A 24 -12.58 4.86 -0.33
C GLN A 24 -12.56 5.97 0.72
N ALA A 25 -11.37 6.41 1.15
CA ALA A 25 -11.25 7.50 2.10
C ALA A 25 -11.79 8.82 1.54
N VAL A 26 -11.56 9.10 0.26
CA VAL A 26 -12.09 10.30 -0.41
C VAL A 26 -13.61 10.21 -0.51
N GLU A 27 -14.14 9.07 -0.98
CA GLU A 27 -15.58 8.84 -1.13
C GLU A 27 -16.34 9.02 0.19
N ILE A 28 -15.79 8.49 1.29
CA ILE A 28 -16.46 8.55 2.60
C ILE A 28 -16.14 9.81 3.40
N SER A 29 -15.21 10.66 2.95
CA SER A 29 -14.78 11.85 3.71
C SER A 29 -15.91 12.83 4.00
N ILE A 30 -16.92 12.86 3.13
CA ILE A 30 -18.10 13.75 3.23
C ILE A 30 -19.06 13.27 4.33
N THR A 31 -19.23 11.96 4.47
CA THR A 31 -20.24 11.36 5.37
C THR A 31 -19.64 10.85 6.68
N ASN A 32 -18.39 10.41 6.68
CA ASN A 32 -17.70 9.89 7.86
C ASN A 32 -16.20 10.21 7.84
N ARG A 33 -15.87 11.37 8.41
CA ARG A 33 -14.50 11.89 8.46
C ARG A 33 -13.55 11.02 9.29
N GLU A 34 -14.01 10.39 10.37
CA GLU A 34 -13.15 9.54 11.20
C GLU A 34 -12.81 8.22 10.47
N GLN A 35 -13.78 7.63 9.77
CA GLN A 35 -13.52 6.47 8.94
C GLN A 35 -12.61 6.81 7.75
N SER A 36 -12.78 7.98 7.14
CA SER A 36 -11.88 8.49 6.10
C SER A 36 -10.43 8.61 6.59
N LYS A 37 -10.22 9.17 7.79
CA LYS A 37 -8.87 9.22 8.42
C LYS A 37 -8.29 7.83 8.66
N SER A 38 -9.11 6.88 9.11
CA SER A 38 -8.67 5.48 9.31
C SER A 38 -8.21 4.84 8.01
N LEU A 39 -9.00 4.99 6.94
CA LEU A 39 -8.65 4.50 5.60
C LEU A 39 -7.37 5.16 5.06
N MET A 40 -7.21 6.47 5.24
CA MET A 40 -5.96 7.18 4.91
C MET A 40 -4.73 6.63 5.65
N LYS A 41 -4.87 6.27 6.93
CA LYS A 41 -3.79 5.62 7.69
C LYS A 41 -3.45 4.25 7.09
N GLN A 42 -4.45 3.44 6.73
CA GLN A 42 -4.25 2.15 6.09
C GLN A 42 -3.57 2.30 4.72
N ALA A 43 -3.98 3.28 3.91
CA ALA A 43 -3.35 3.60 2.63
C ALA A 43 -1.86 3.96 2.81
N LYS A 44 -1.55 4.82 3.79
CA LYS A 44 -0.17 5.22 4.11
C LYS A 44 0.67 4.02 4.55
N GLU A 45 0.11 3.15 5.36
CA GLU A 45 0.81 1.95 5.83
C GLU A 45 1.08 0.95 4.69
N ALA A 46 0.08 0.69 3.84
CA ALA A 46 0.23 -0.16 2.66
C ALA A 46 1.30 0.41 1.71
N SER A 47 1.29 1.72 1.47
CA SER A 47 2.30 2.42 0.67
C SER A 47 3.71 2.30 1.27
N LYS A 48 3.86 2.53 2.59
CA LYS A 48 5.14 2.35 3.28
C LYS A 48 5.68 0.92 3.15
N ARG A 49 4.82 -0.08 3.36
CA ARG A 49 5.19 -1.49 3.19
C ARG A 49 5.59 -1.79 1.75
N CYS A 50 4.88 -1.24 0.77
CA CYS A 50 5.21 -1.36 -0.65
C CYS A 50 6.62 -0.80 -0.94
N GLN A 51 6.93 0.41 -0.45
CA GLN A 51 8.24 1.04 -0.63
C GLN A 51 9.39 0.21 -0.03
N LEU A 52 9.19 -0.39 1.16
CA LEU A 52 10.18 -1.27 1.77
C LEU A 52 10.48 -2.49 0.90
N LEU A 53 9.44 -3.13 0.33
CA LEU A 53 9.62 -4.28 -0.56
C LEU A 53 10.27 -3.89 -1.88
N ILE A 54 9.99 -2.69 -2.41
CA ILE A 54 10.69 -2.17 -3.60
C ILE A 54 12.19 -2.00 -3.30
N GLN A 55 12.54 -1.49 -2.12
CA GLN A 55 13.95 -1.37 -1.72
C GLN A 55 14.62 -2.75 -1.57
N GLU A 56 13.93 -3.72 -0.96
CA GLU A 56 14.40 -5.10 -0.88
C GLU A 56 14.62 -5.70 -2.27
N LEU A 57 13.66 -5.54 -3.18
CA LEU A 57 13.75 -6.03 -4.55
C LEU A 57 14.95 -5.42 -5.29
N LYS A 58 15.20 -4.12 -5.13
CA LYS A 58 16.38 -3.45 -5.70
C LYS A 58 17.68 -4.06 -5.18
N ARG A 59 17.77 -4.34 -3.88
CA ARG A 59 18.94 -4.99 -3.26
C ARG A 59 19.17 -6.42 -3.74
N GLN A 60 18.13 -7.13 -4.18
CA GLN A 60 18.26 -8.50 -4.69
C GLN A 60 18.64 -8.56 -6.17
N ILE A 61 18.38 -7.49 -6.93
CA ILE A 61 18.66 -7.40 -8.37
C ILE A 61 20.01 -6.69 -8.63
N THR A 62 20.57 -6.00 -7.63
CA THR A 62 21.91 -5.40 -7.65
C THR A 62 22.94 -6.44 -7.28
#